data_AF-A0A8D8RZV3-F1
#
_entry.id   AF-A0A8D8RZV3-F1
#
_cell.length_a   1.000
_cell.length_b   1.000
_cell.length_c   1.000
_cell.angle_alpha   90.00
_cell.angle_beta   90.00
_cell.angle_gamma   90.00
#
_symmetry.space_group_name_H-M   'P 1'
#
loop_
_entity.id
_entity.type
_entity.pdbx_description
1 polymer ?
#
loop_
_entity_poly.entity_id
_entity_poly.type
_entity_poly.pdbx_seq_one_letter_code
_entity_poly.pdbx_strand_id
1 'polypeptide(L)'
;RSEMMKEAQTQYGLSQMLINTEADDNFGYAAVKGKQAEFQASFNKTLNYARELGIRNIHVMAGKVTSLRSEEEKQAAYNTMRDNLTWACSQVNSLDTGIKILIEPINRYSIPNYYLSDYDTALRLIDEINGENGNTLRLQLDFFHAQMICGDLTHLVERCRNVIGHVQIAQAPHRQEPQARGEINYSYIFDLLRRVNYRGYIGK
;
A
#
# COMPACT_ATOMS: atom_id res chain seq x y z
N ARG A 1 11.97 -20.21 6.41
CA ARG A 1 11.24 -19.51 5.31
C ARG A 1 12.06 -18.37 4.71
N SER A 2 12.68 -17.47 5.51
CA SER A 2 13.55 -16.42 4.96
C SER A 2 14.80 -16.98 4.27
N GLU A 3 15.43 -18.03 4.79
CA GLU A 3 16.57 -18.69 4.12
C GLU A 3 16.25 -19.20 2.71
N MET A 4 15.16 -19.94 2.54
CA MET A 4 14.71 -20.40 1.21
C MET A 4 14.46 -19.23 0.24
N MET A 5 13.93 -18.11 0.73
CA MET A 5 13.71 -16.92 -0.10
C MET A 5 15.04 -16.26 -0.48
N LYS A 6 16.02 -16.19 0.44
CA LYS A 6 17.38 -15.70 0.15
C LYS A 6 18.10 -16.57 -0.87
N GLU A 7 17.98 -17.89 -0.74
CA GLU A 7 18.54 -18.85 -1.70
C GLU A 7 17.94 -18.62 -3.09
N ALA A 8 16.61 -18.50 -3.19
CA ALA A 8 15.95 -18.20 -4.47
C ALA A 8 16.37 -16.84 -5.05
N GLN A 9 16.46 -15.78 -4.23
CA GLN A 9 16.95 -14.47 -4.66
C GLN A 9 18.37 -14.57 -5.23
N THR A 10 19.26 -15.29 -4.56
CA THR A 10 20.65 -15.46 -4.96
C THR A 10 20.77 -16.32 -6.21
N GLN A 11 20.09 -17.46 -6.24
CA GLN A 11 20.14 -18.42 -7.34
C GLN A 11 19.62 -17.84 -8.65
N TYR A 12 18.55 -17.05 -8.59
CA TYR A 12 17.88 -16.53 -9.79
C TYR A 12 18.15 -15.04 -10.05
N GLY A 13 18.97 -14.38 -9.22
CA GLY A 13 19.26 -12.95 -9.33
C GLY A 13 18.01 -12.08 -9.17
N LEU A 14 17.04 -12.52 -8.38
CA LEU A 14 15.76 -11.82 -8.17
C LEU A 14 15.82 -10.96 -6.92
N SER A 15 15.15 -9.81 -6.98
CA SER A 15 14.96 -8.91 -5.83
C SER A 15 13.49 -8.86 -5.45
N GLN A 16 13.19 -9.08 -4.17
CA GLN A 16 11.83 -8.92 -3.67
C GLN A 16 11.55 -7.44 -3.40
N MET A 17 10.67 -6.85 -4.20
CA MET A 17 10.42 -5.39 -4.17
C MET A 17 9.44 -4.96 -3.09
N LEU A 18 8.54 -5.85 -2.67
CA LEU A 18 7.41 -5.57 -1.80
C LEU A 18 7.12 -6.79 -0.90
N ILE A 19 6.64 -6.52 0.32
CA ILE A 19 6.00 -7.51 1.18
C ILE A 19 4.79 -6.88 1.86
N ASN A 20 3.70 -7.63 2.00
CA ASN A 20 2.55 -7.20 2.79
C ASN A 20 2.76 -7.57 4.26
N THR A 21 2.25 -6.77 5.19
CA THR A 21 2.09 -7.19 6.58
C THR A 21 1.28 -8.47 6.66
N GLU A 22 1.63 -9.38 7.57
CA GLU A 22 0.79 -10.55 7.82
C GLU A 22 -0.63 -10.15 8.21
N ALA A 23 -1.61 -10.86 7.68
CA ALA A 23 -3.02 -10.67 7.98
C ALA A 23 -3.77 -12.00 7.99
N ASP A 24 -4.92 -11.97 8.64
CA ASP A 24 -5.96 -12.98 8.51
C ASP A 24 -6.92 -12.66 7.34
N ASP A 25 -8.07 -13.34 7.31
CA ASP A 25 -9.13 -13.16 6.31
C ASP A 25 -9.79 -11.77 6.31
N ASN A 26 -9.42 -10.91 7.27
CA ASN A 26 -9.84 -9.51 7.33
C ASN A 26 -8.88 -8.57 6.60
N PHE A 27 -7.79 -9.07 6.02
CA PHE A 27 -6.85 -8.26 5.24
C PHE A 27 -6.24 -7.12 6.05
N GLY A 28 -5.82 -7.40 7.28
CA GLY A 28 -5.01 -6.51 8.10
C GLY A 28 -5.75 -5.90 9.29
N TYR A 29 -5.03 -5.06 10.02
CA TYR A 29 -5.45 -4.56 11.33
C TYR A 29 -5.27 -3.04 11.50
N ALA A 30 -4.66 -2.34 10.53
CA ALA A 30 -4.20 -0.98 10.75
C ALA A 30 -5.34 -0.03 11.15
N ALA A 31 -6.54 -0.18 10.57
CA ALA A 31 -7.72 0.62 10.87
C ALA A 31 -8.70 -0.03 11.87
N VAL A 32 -8.37 -1.21 12.40
CA VAL A 32 -9.32 -2.01 13.19
C VAL A 32 -9.17 -1.69 14.68
N LYS A 33 -10.13 -0.94 15.23
CA LYS A 33 -10.16 -0.58 16.65
C LYS A 33 -10.12 -1.82 17.54
N GLY A 34 -9.21 -1.84 18.51
CA GLY A 34 -9.04 -2.95 19.45
C GLY A 34 -8.08 -4.04 18.96
N LYS A 35 -7.47 -3.89 17.77
CA LYS A 35 -6.50 -4.82 17.18
C LYS A 35 -5.08 -4.26 17.09
N GLN A 36 -4.76 -3.26 17.92
CA GLN A 36 -3.45 -2.59 17.91
C GLN A 36 -2.31 -3.56 18.27
N ALA A 37 -2.52 -4.50 19.19
CA ALA A 37 -1.50 -5.48 19.55
C ALA A 37 -1.21 -6.44 18.37
N GLU A 38 -2.25 -6.91 17.68
CA GLU A 38 -2.12 -7.74 16.49
C GLU A 38 -1.45 -6.98 15.34
N PHE A 39 -1.79 -5.72 15.14
CA PHE A 39 -1.11 -4.83 14.19
C PHE A 39 0.39 -4.72 14.48
N GLN A 40 0.77 -4.39 15.72
CA GLN A 40 2.17 -4.22 16.08
C GLN A 40 2.95 -5.53 15.95
N ALA A 41 2.36 -6.65 16.35
CA ALA A 41 2.96 -7.98 16.21
C ALA A 41 3.18 -8.35 14.73
N SER A 42 2.17 -8.16 13.88
CA SER A 42 2.29 -8.47 12.44
C SER A 42 3.29 -7.56 11.74
N PHE A 43 3.30 -6.26 12.08
CA PHE A 43 4.24 -5.30 11.54
C PHE A 43 5.69 -5.62 11.94
N ASN A 44 5.96 -5.84 13.23
CA ASN A 44 7.31 -6.15 13.71
C ASN A 44 7.88 -7.42 13.08
N LYS A 45 7.05 -8.46 12.94
CA LYS A 45 7.44 -9.69 12.25
C LYS A 45 7.79 -9.40 10.78
N THR A 46 6.95 -8.64 10.08
CA THR A 46 7.16 -8.27 8.67
C THR A 46 8.41 -7.41 8.49
N LEU A 47 8.66 -6.47 9.41
CA LEU A 47 9.85 -5.62 9.42
C LEU A 47 11.13 -6.44 9.57
N ASN A 48 11.13 -7.45 10.44
CA ASN A 48 12.26 -8.37 10.57
C ASN A 48 12.50 -9.14 9.26
N TYR A 49 11.44 -9.68 8.64
CA TYR A 49 11.56 -10.31 7.31
C TYR A 49 12.09 -9.35 6.24
N ALA A 50 11.58 -8.11 6.20
CA ALA A 50 11.99 -7.12 5.22
C ALA A 50 13.48 -6.79 5.36
N ARG A 51 13.96 -6.62 6.60
CA ARG A 51 15.38 -6.38 6.89
C ARG A 51 16.25 -7.57 6.51
N GLU A 52 15.82 -8.79 6.86
CA GLU A 52 16.56 -9.99 6.50
C GLU A 52 16.68 -10.18 4.99
N LEU A 53 15.62 -9.87 4.23
CA LEU A 53 15.52 -10.11 2.79
C LEU A 53 15.88 -8.90 1.93
N GLY A 54 16.32 -7.79 2.53
CA GLY A 54 16.66 -6.56 1.83
C GLY A 54 15.47 -5.87 1.13
N ILE A 55 14.24 -6.16 1.57
CA ILE A 55 13.00 -5.61 1.00
C ILE A 55 12.84 -4.18 1.49
N ARG A 56 12.61 -3.26 0.55
CA ARG A 56 12.52 -1.82 0.85
C ARG A 56 11.09 -1.28 0.93
N ASN A 57 10.08 -2.06 0.58
CA ASN A 57 8.69 -1.64 0.66
C ASN A 57 7.86 -2.63 1.47
N ILE A 58 7.21 -2.14 2.51
CA ILE A 58 6.24 -2.89 3.31
C ILE A 58 4.86 -2.30 3.09
N HIS A 59 3.95 -3.04 2.46
CA HIS A 59 2.55 -2.64 2.39
C HIS A 59 1.83 -3.02 3.69
N VAL A 60 1.30 -2.01 4.36
CA VAL A 60 0.48 -2.16 5.56
C VAL A 60 -0.98 -2.26 5.16
N MET A 61 -1.57 -3.44 5.37
CA MET A 61 -2.97 -3.66 5.05
C MET A 61 -3.90 -3.09 6.13
N ALA A 62 -4.94 -2.38 5.69
CA ALA A 62 -5.81 -1.58 6.55
C ALA A 62 -6.76 -2.44 7.41
N GLY A 63 -7.22 -3.56 6.88
CA GLY A 63 -8.27 -4.38 7.49
C GLY A 63 -9.67 -4.02 7.02
N LYS A 64 -10.60 -4.96 7.20
CA LYS A 64 -12.04 -4.75 7.02
C LYS A 64 -12.66 -4.08 8.24
N VAL A 65 -13.52 -3.09 8.02
CA VAL A 65 -14.30 -2.41 9.08
C VAL A 65 -15.77 -2.42 8.69
N THR A 66 -16.58 -3.19 9.42
CA THR A 66 -17.99 -3.45 9.09
C THR A 66 -18.98 -2.53 9.79
N SER A 67 -18.51 -1.73 10.76
CA SER A 67 -19.33 -0.85 11.59
C SER A 67 -18.99 0.62 11.34
N LEU A 68 -19.09 1.11 10.10
CA LEU A 68 -18.88 2.53 9.75
C LEU A 68 -20.21 3.26 9.55
N ARG A 69 -21.13 3.16 10.52
CA ARG A 69 -22.49 3.70 10.41
C ARG A 69 -22.59 5.11 10.99
N SER A 70 -21.84 5.42 12.04
CA SER A 70 -21.77 6.74 12.66
C SER A 70 -20.49 7.49 12.31
N GLU A 71 -20.51 8.82 12.43
CA GLU A 71 -19.29 9.64 12.28
C GLU A 71 -18.24 9.32 13.36
N GLU A 72 -18.68 8.94 14.56
CA GLU A 72 -17.78 8.49 15.63
C GLU A 72 -17.03 7.22 15.24
N GLU A 73 -17.71 6.24 14.63
CA GLU A 73 -17.08 5.01 14.17
C GLU A 73 -16.08 5.27 13.02
N LYS A 74 -16.44 6.13 12.07
CA LYS A 74 -15.54 6.56 10.99
C LYS A 74 -14.30 7.26 11.53
N GLN A 75 -14.48 8.17 12.47
CA GLN A 75 -13.38 8.88 13.11
C GLN A 75 -12.51 7.93 13.94
N ALA A 76 -13.10 6.94 14.61
CA ALA A 76 -12.36 5.96 15.38
C ALA A 76 -11.49 5.06 14.49
N ALA A 77 -12.00 4.61 13.34
CA ALA A 77 -11.23 3.83 12.38
C ALA A 77 -10.09 4.66 11.76
N TYR A 78 -10.37 5.94 11.42
CA TYR A 78 -9.36 6.87 10.93
C TYR A 78 -8.23 7.08 11.94
N ASN A 79 -8.58 7.42 13.17
CA ASN A 79 -7.61 7.62 14.25
C ASN A 79 -6.79 6.35 14.49
N THR A 80 -7.44 5.18 14.49
CA THR A 80 -6.74 3.89 14.67
C THR A 80 -5.71 3.68 13.56
N MET A 81 -6.09 3.91 12.29
CA MET A 81 -5.16 3.80 11.15
C MET A 81 -4.01 4.79 11.24
N ARG A 82 -4.31 6.06 11.53
CA ARG A 82 -3.31 7.12 11.67
C ARG A 82 -2.30 6.78 12.76
N ASP A 83 -2.77 6.41 13.95
CA ASP A 83 -1.92 6.16 15.12
C ASP A 83 -1.02 4.93 14.89
N ASN A 84 -1.58 3.86 14.30
CA ASN A 84 -0.84 2.66 13.94
C ASN A 84 0.22 2.92 12.87
N LEU A 85 -0.11 3.67 11.81
CA LEU A 85 0.85 4.03 10.76
C LEU A 85 1.94 4.98 11.27
N THR A 86 1.59 5.92 12.16
CA THR A 86 2.56 6.82 12.82
C THR A 86 3.56 6.03 13.65
N TRP A 87 3.06 5.08 14.45
CA TRP A 87 3.92 4.16 15.21
C TRP A 87 4.83 3.35 14.29
N ALA A 88 4.28 2.79 13.20
CA ALA A 88 5.04 1.97 12.27
C ALA A 88 6.13 2.78 11.54
N CYS A 89 5.83 4.02 11.14
CA CYS A 89 6.81 4.94 10.56
C CYS A 89 7.94 5.25 11.54
N SER A 90 7.60 5.51 12.82
CA SER A 90 8.60 5.71 13.89
C SER A 90 9.52 4.48 14.04
N GLN A 91 8.96 3.27 14.00
CA GLN A 91 9.77 2.04 14.06
C GLN A 91 10.76 1.97 12.90
N VAL A 92 10.31 2.19 11.66
CA VAL A 92 11.17 2.15 10.47
C VAL A 92 12.25 3.23 10.50
N ASN A 93 11.88 4.46 10.87
CA ASN A 93 12.79 5.60 10.95
C ASN A 93 13.91 5.40 11.98
N SER A 94 13.62 4.72 13.10
CA SER A 94 14.62 4.45 14.14
C SER A 94 15.73 3.47 13.73
N LEU A 95 15.56 2.75 12.61
CA LEU A 95 16.48 1.68 12.18
C LEU A 95 17.39 2.06 11.00
N ASP A 96 17.25 3.26 10.42
CA ASP A 96 17.98 3.73 9.22
C ASP A 96 18.07 2.70 8.08
N THR A 97 16.96 2.04 7.79
CA THR A 97 16.92 0.91 6.82
C THR A 97 16.64 1.35 5.38
N GLY A 98 16.22 2.59 5.18
CA GLY A 98 15.68 3.06 3.89
C GLY A 98 14.34 2.40 3.49
N ILE A 99 13.73 1.61 4.37
CA ILE A 99 12.41 1.00 4.14
C ILE A 99 11.34 2.09 4.05
N LYS A 100 10.37 1.87 3.18
CA LYS A 100 9.14 2.66 3.05
C LYS A 100 7.93 1.83 3.45
N ILE A 101 6.98 2.50 4.08
CA ILE A 101 5.67 1.94 4.39
C ILE A 101 4.73 2.39 3.29
N LEU A 102 4.05 1.43 2.68
CA LEU A 102 3.07 1.68 1.65
C LEU A 102 1.65 1.47 2.19
N ILE A 103 0.72 2.32 1.75
CA ILE A 103 -0.72 2.11 1.90
C ILE A 103 -1.37 2.06 0.52
N GLU A 104 -2.38 1.21 0.37
CA GLU A 104 -3.06 0.93 -0.89
C GLU A 104 -4.58 1.10 -0.73
N PRO A 105 -5.21 2.06 -1.44
CA PRO A 105 -6.65 2.07 -1.59
C PRO A 105 -7.13 0.86 -2.42
N ILE A 106 -8.05 0.05 -1.87
CA ILE A 106 -8.56 -1.15 -2.53
C ILE A 106 -10.04 -1.00 -2.86
N ASN A 107 -10.43 -1.40 -4.08
CA ASN A 107 -11.81 -1.29 -4.53
C ASN A 107 -12.75 -2.28 -3.81
N ARG A 108 -14.01 -1.86 -3.63
CA ARG A 108 -15.05 -2.63 -2.93
C ARG A 108 -15.40 -3.99 -3.55
N TYR A 109 -15.14 -4.16 -4.85
CA TYR A 109 -15.44 -5.41 -5.56
C TYR A 109 -14.39 -6.49 -5.27
N SER A 110 -13.16 -6.07 -5.02
CA SER A 110 -12.04 -6.96 -4.70
C SER A 110 -12.08 -7.39 -3.23
N ILE A 111 -12.26 -6.41 -2.34
CA ILE A 111 -12.35 -6.65 -0.90
C ILE A 111 -13.50 -5.82 -0.33
N PRO A 112 -14.71 -6.41 -0.22
CA PRO A 112 -15.83 -5.75 0.44
C PRO A 112 -15.48 -5.34 1.88
N ASN A 113 -15.88 -4.13 2.25
CA ASN A 113 -15.66 -3.51 3.57
C ASN A 113 -14.19 -3.25 3.94
N TYR A 114 -13.25 -3.29 3.00
CA TYR A 114 -11.88 -2.83 3.25
C TYR A 114 -11.87 -1.33 3.59
N TYR A 115 -11.17 -0.96 4.66
CA TYR A 115 -11.25 0.41 5.19
C TYR A 115 -10.72 1.46 4.22
N LEU A 116 -9.46 1.32 3.79
CA LEU A 116 -8.84 2.28 2.88
C LEU A 116 -9.32 2.00 1.46
N SER A 117 -10.41 2.64 1.05
CA SER A 117 -11.08 2.38 -0.23
C SER A 117 -11.22 3.64 -1.10
N ASP A 118 -10.58 4.73 -0.70
CA ASP A 118 -10.55 6.00 -1.41
C ASP A 118 -9.16 6.66 -1.30
N TYR A 119 -8.84 7.51 -2.28
CA TYR A 119 -7.53 8.19 -2.36
C TYR A 119 -7.45 9.45 -1.51
N ASP A 120 -8.57 10.08 -1.15
CA ASP A 120 -8.54 11.32 -0.37
C ASP A 120 -8.14 11.04 1.08
N THR A 121 -8.68 9.97 1.67
CA THR A 121 -8.26 9.42 2.97
C THR A 121 -6.79 9.00 2.93
N ALA A 122 -6.34 8.31 1.89
CA ALA A 122 -4.94 7.88 1.76
C ALA A 122 -3.97 9.06 1.70
N LEU A 123 -4.29 10.07 0.88
CA LEU A 123 -3.46 11.26 0.74
C LEU A 123 -3.44 12.09 2.03
N ARG A 124 -4.58 12.21 2.73
CA ARG A 124 -4.64 12.88 4.03
C ARG A 124 -3.77 12.19 5.08
N LEU A 125 -3.83 10.86 5.19
CA LEU A 125 -2.96 10.10 6.10
C LEU A 125 -1.48 10.29 5.77
N ILE A 126 -1.12 10.25 4.47
CA ILE A 126 0.25 10.48 4.03
C ILE A 126 0.74 11.87 4.43
N ASP A 127 -0.06 12.91 4.17
CA ASP A 127 0.29 14.30 4.48
C ASP A 127 0.48 14.52 6.00
N GLU A 128 -0.50 14.10 6.80
CA GLU A 128 -0.47 14.24 8.27
C GLU A 128 0.75 13.53 8.88
N ILE A 129 0.99 12.27 8.48
CA ILE A 129 2.03 11.45 9.11
C ILE A 129 3.44 11.88 8.66
N ASN A 130 3.60 12.23 7.39
CA ASN A 130 4.89 12.66 6.85
C ASN A 130 5.31 14.05 7.36
N GLY A 131 4.36 14.90 7.79
CA GLY A 131 4.66 16.12 8.52
C GLY A 131 5.54 15.89 9.76
N GLU A 132 5.41 14.71 10.39
CA GLU A 132 6.18 14.32 11.59
C GLU A 132 7.25 13.24 11.30
N ASN A 133 7.02 12.38 10.30
CA ASN A 133 7.84 11.19 10.02
C ASN A 133 8.63 11.29 8.70
N GLY A 134 8.69 12.47 8.08
CA GLY A 134 9.48 12.76 6.90
C GLY A 134 8.83 12.25 5.62
N ASN A 135 9.35 11.17 5.03
CA ASN A 135 8.88 10.67 3.73
C ASN A 135 8.82 9.14 3.74
N THR A 136 8.38 8.58 4.86
CA THR A 136 8.41 7.14 5.13
C THR A 136 7.10 6.48 4.73
N LEU A 137 5.97 7.17 4.88
CA LEU A 137 4.68 6.71 4.39
C LEU A 137 4.48 7.14 2.93
N ARG A 138 4.16 6.19 2.07
CA ARG A 138 4.01 6.38 0.61
C ARG A 138 2.77 5.67 0.10
N LEU A 139 2.33 6.06 -1.09
CA LEU A 139 1.20 5.45 -1.77
C LEU A 139 1.66 4.26 -2.63
N GLN A 140 0.98 3.12 -2.49
CA GLN A 140 1.00 2.07 -3.51
C GLN A 140 -0.16 2.34 -4.48
N LEU A 141 0.19 2.73 -5.71
CA LEU A 141 -0.77 3.04 -6.76
C LEU A 141 -1.01 1.79 -7.63
N ASP A 142 -2.04 1.01 -7.29
CA ASP A 142 -2.56 -0.04 -8.17
C ASP A 142 -3.58 0.57 -9.15
N PHE A 143 -3.26 0.53 -10.44
CA PHE A 143 -4.11 1.09 -11.51
C PHE A 143 -5.45 0.36 -11.67
N PHE A 144 -5.53 -0.93 -11.34
CA PHE A 144 -6.78 -1.66 -11.32
C PHE A 144 -7.69 -1.14 -10.19
N HIS A 145 -7.15 -0.96 -8.99
CA HIS A 145 -7.91 -0.40 -7.88
C HIS A 145 -8.29 1.07 -8.15
N ALA A 146 -7.38 1.87 -8.68
CA ALA A 146 -7.65 3.26 -9.09
C ALA A 146 -8.82 3.38 -10.07
N GLN A 147 -8.79 2.60 -11.16
CA GLN A 147 -9.85 2.61 -12.18
C GLN A 147 -11.21 2.24 -11.59
N MET A 148 -11.24 1.22 -10.72
CA MET A 148 -12.48 0.72 -10.11
C MET A 148 -13.01 1.60 -8.97
N ILE A 149 -12.17 2.48 -8.38
CA ILE A 149 -12.57 3.40 -7.30
C ILE A 149 -13.05 4.73 -7.86
N CYS A 150 -12.23 5.36 -8.72
CA CYS A 150 -12.46 6.76 -9.13
C CYS A 150 -12.20 7.03 -10.61
N GLY A 151 -11.57 6.11 -11.35
CA GLY A 151 -11.18 6.38 -12.73
C GLY A 151 -10.21 7.56 -12.80
N ASP A 152 -10.38 8.41 -13.81
CA ASP A 152 -9.66 9.67 -13.99
C ASP A 152 -8.14 9.57 -13.75
N LEU A 153 -7.56 8.51 -14.32
CA LEU A 153 -6.21 8.03 -13.96
C LEU A 153 -5.11 9.08 -14.21
N THR A 154 -5.29 9.95 -15.21
CA THR A 154 -4.32 11.01 -15.51
C THR A 154 -4.22 12.00 -14.35
N HIS A 155 -5.33 12.60 -13.95
CA HIS A 155 -5.34 13.57 -12.87
C HIS A 155 -5.00 12.91 -11.53
N LEU A 156 -5.39 11.66 -11.32
CA LEU A 156 -4.98 10.90 -10.13
C LEU A 156 -3.45 10.77 -10.04
N VAL A 157 -2.79 10.34 -11.12
CA VAL A 157 -1.32 10.21 -11.14
C VAL A 157 -0.66 11.56 -10.91
N GLU A 158 -1.14 12.64 -11.53
CA GLU A 158 -0.60 13.98 -11.33
C GLU A 158 -0.75 14.45 -9.88
N ARG A 159 -1.91 14.21 -9.26
CA ARG A 159 -2.19 14.52 -7.86
C ARG A 159 -1.30 13.73 -6.91
N CYS A 160 -1.04 12.46 -7.21
CA CYS A 160 -0.28 11.56 -6.35
C CYS A 160 1.24 11.55 -6.61
N ARG A 161 1.73 12.20 -7.68
CA ARG A 161 3.10 12.03 -8.22
C ARG A 161 4.24 12.08 -7.20
N ASN A 162 4.12 12.94 -6.19
CA ASN A 162 5.17 13.16 -5.19
C ASN A 162 5.20 12.07 -4.10
N VAL A 163 4.11 11.33 -3.93
CA VAL A 163 3.94 10.37 -2.83
C VAL A 163 3.88 8.92 -3.29
N ILE A 164 3.80 8.64 -4.60
CA ILE A 164 3.85 7.28 -5.15
C ILE A 164 5.16 6.60 -4.72
N GLY A 165 5.07 5.50 -3.98
CA GLY A 165 6.19 4.65 -3.58
C GLY A 165 6.31 3.38 -4.42
N HIS A 166 5.18 2.86 -4.90
CA HIS A 166 5.12 1.68 -5.78
C HIS A 166 3.93 1.77 -6.72
N VAL A 167 4.00 1.07 -7.85
CA VAL A 167 2.94 0.99 -8.85
C VAL A 167 2.64 -0.47 -9.15
N GLN A 168 1.35 -0.80 -9.28
CA GLN A 168 0.89 -2.09 -9.77
C GLN A 168 -0.08 -1.93 -10.94
N ILE A 169 -0.13 -2.95 -11.81
CA ILE A 169 -0.94 -2.93 -13.02
C ILE A 169 -1.71 -4.24 -13.20
N ALA A 170 -2.99 -4.12 -13.51
CA ALA A 170 -3.83 -5.21 -14.00
C ALA A 170 -5.02 -4.61 -14.78
N GLN A 171 -5.49 -5.32 -15.81
CA GLN A 171 -6.55 -4.79 -16.66
C GLN A 171 -7.91 -4.79 -15.94
N ALA A 172 -8.63 -3.67 -16.05
CA ALA A 172 -10.00 -3.55 -15.58
C ALA A 172 -11.00 -4.05 -16.64
N PRO A 173 -12.14 -4.64 -16.23
CA PRO A 173 -12.61 -4.79 -14.84
C PRO A 173 -12.25 -6.15 -14.19
N HIS A 174 -11.56 -7.05 -14.89
CA HIS A 174 -11.42 -8.46 -14.49
C HIS A 174 -10.06 -8.84 -13.89
N ARG A 175 -9.18 -7.85 -13.62
CA ARG A 175 -7.82 -8.04 -13.10
C ARG A 175 -6.98 -9.01 -13.94
N GLN A 176 -7.15 -8.94 -15.27
CA GLN A 176 -6.40 -9.72 -16.24
C GLN A 176 -5.05 -9.08 -16.55
N GLU A 177 -4.27 -9.70 -17.44
CA GLU A 177 -3.02 -9.11 -17.92
C GLU A 177 -3.23 -7.71 -18.53
N PRO A 178 -2.27 -6.78 -18.35
CA PRO A 178 -2.38 -5.41 -18.86
C PRO A 178 -2.69 -5.29 -20.37
N GLN A 179 -2.25 -6.25 -21.19
CA GLN A 179 -2.50 -6.29 -22.64
C GLN A 179 -3.87 -6.88 -23.01
N ALA A 180 -4.59 -7.49 -22.05
CA ALA A 180 -5.92 -8.00 -22.32
C ALA A 180 -6.86 -6.86 -22.71
N ARG A 181 -7.92 -7.20 -23.44
CA ARG A 181 -8.98 -6.24 -23.76
C ARG A 181 -9.63 -5.77 -22.46
N GLY A 182 -9.68 -4.46 -22.27
CA GLY A 182 -10.33 -3.84 -21.12
C GLY A 182 -10.35 -2.33 -21.27
N GLU A 183 -10.56 -1.65 -20.16
CA GLU A 183 -10.83 -0.21 -20.14
C GLU A 183 -9.54 0.64 -20.09
N ILE A 184 -8.44 0.10 -19.59
CA ILE A 184 -7.21 0.84 -19.34
C ILE A 184 -6.25 0.73 -20.53
N ASN A 185 -5.89 1.88 -21.11
CA ASN A 185 -4.81 1.96 -22.12
C ASN A 185 -3.44 2.05 -21.43
N TYR A 186 -2.78 0.91 -21.23
CA TYR A 186 -1.50 0.86 -20.54
C TYR A 186 -0.32 1.50 -21.29
N SER A 187 -0.38 1.61 -22.62
CA SER A 187 0.64 2.36 -23.38
C SER A 187 0.67 3.82 -22.92
N TYR A 188 -0.51 4.43 -22.84
CA TYR A 188 -0.67 5.80 -22.32
C TYR A 188 -0.27 5.91 -20.85
N ILE A 189 -0.62 4.94 -20.00
CA ILE A 189 -0.24 4.94 -18.58
C ILE A 189 1.29 4.91 -18.42
N PHE A 190 2.02 4.11 -19.22
CA PHE A 190 3.47 4.09 -19.16
C PHE A 190 4.11 5.40 -19.64
N ASP A 191 3.54 6.05 -20.67
CA ASP A 191 3.95 7.40 -21.08
C ASP A 191 3.70 8.43 -19.98
N LEU A 192 2.57 8.33 -19.28
CA LEU A 192 2.23 9.19 -18.16
C LEU A 192 3.20 9.01 -16.97
N LEU A 193 3.48 7.77 -16.57
CA LEU A 193 4.45 7.46 -15.51
C LEU A 193 5.85 8.00 -15.84
N ARG A 194 6.27 7.91 -17.11
CA ARG A 194 7.52 8.53 -17.58
C ARG A 194 7.48 10.07 -17.49
N ARG A 195 6.37 10.71 -17.85
CA ARG A 195 6.20 12.17 -17.76
C ARG A 195 6.27 12.69 -16.33
N VAL A 196 5.70 11.97 -15.36
CA VAL A 196 5.80 12.34 -13.94
C VAL A 196 7.10 11.85 -13.29
N ASN A 197 8.06 11.37 -14.08
CA ASN A 197 9.38 10.93 -13.62
C ASN A 197 9.32 9.79 -12.58
N TYR A 198 8.35 8.88 -12.68
CA TYR A 198 8.33 7.68 -11.84
C TYR A 198 9.48 6.74 -12.24
N ARG A 199 10.32 6.37 -11.28
CA ARG A 199 11.50 5.52 -11.46
C ARG A 199 11.46 4.20 -10.67
N GLY A 200 10.36 3.95 -9.97
CA GLY A 200 10.18 2.72 -9.21
C GLY A 200 9.82 1.53 -10.10
N TYR A 201 9.79 0.35 -9.49
CA TYR A 201 9.32 -0.87 -10.16
C TYR A 201 7.80 -0.86 -10.37
N ILE A 202 7.35 -1.60 -11.37
CA ILE A 202 5.93 -1.83 -11.65
C ILE A 202 5.63 -3.30 -11.37
N GLY A 203 4.77 -3.58 -10.39
CA GLY A 203 4.29 -4.92 -10.05
C GLY A 203 3.11 -5.34 -10.93
N LYS A 204 2.93 -6.66 -11.07
CA LYS A 204 1.72 -7.28 -11.61
C LYS A 204 0.85 -7.76 -10.46
#